data_AF-A0A1S9N482-F1
#
_entry.id   AF-A0A1S9N482-F1
#
_cell.length_a   1.000
_cell.length_b   1.000
_cell.length_c   1.000
_cell.angle_alpha   90.00
_cell.angle_beta   90.00
_cell.angle_gamma   90.00
#
_symmetry.space_group_name_H-M   'P 1'
#
loop_
_entity.id
_entity.type
_entity.pdbx_description
1 polymer ?
#
loop_
_entity_poly.entity_id
_entity_poly.type
_entity_poly.pdbx_seq_one_letter_code
_entity_poly.pdbx_strand_id
1 'polypeptide(L)'
;MSRKELVKRYVIFLFGLFFNSFGVAFVTKASLGTSPIAAIPYTLSLIIPKLSLGSWTIIFSLVLIFIQLILLRKDANKVELLLQIIVSFIFGYFIDISMLCLKAFATEVYAVKIISLLFGCVILAFGAYLEIIADVVMLPGDAFVRTIAKVIKKEYGGVRVCSDISMTVVAGVLCLICFGKLLGVREGTVIAALIVGNIIRCLSKLLKRFTYILLPENKVKQETNVTVSEDNFVVTISREFGSGGREIGKKIAKKLGIAYYDSELIQMTANESGYAVEYVAENEQKLTNSLLHDLYSQYTAAITEEDMPRFEHLFHTEAKVIREIAAKESCVIVGRLASYILCDHENAMNVFISSDMDKKIKHVMDRDGISKTEAEKKIYKVEKERRNHCHYFTHKEWNDVKNYDIVIKSSKYGIEKTADTLSEIIKRNIQGIKENVV
;
A
#
# COMPACT_ATOMS: atom_id res chain seq x y z
N MET A 1 1.83 -17.05 -19.29
CA MET A 1 2.42 -17.87 -18.22
C MET A 1 2.73 -19.26 -18.75
N SER A 2 3.97 -19.74 -18.57
CA SER A 2 4.36 -21.11 -18.97
C SER A 2 3.65 -22.17 -18.11
N ARG A 3 3.39 -23.36 -18.67
CA ARG A 3 2.79 -24.49 -17.93
C ARG A 3 3.60 -24.87 -16.69
N LYS A 4 4.94 -24.77 -16.76
CA LYS A 4 5.83 -25.06 -15.63
C LYS A 4 5.67 -24.04 -14.50
N GLU A 5 5.49 -22.77 -14.83
CA GLU A 5 5.28 -21.69 -13.86
C GLU A 5 3.92 -21.82 -13.18
N LEU A 6 2.89 -22.15 -13.97
CA LEU A 6 1.55 -22.39 -13.45
C LEU A 6 1.56 -23.53 -12.42
N VAL A 7 2.18 -24.67 -12.73
CA VAL A 7 2.33 -25.77 -11.77
C VAL A 7 3.04 -25.33 -10.49
N LYS A 8 4.13 -24.56 -10.62
CA LYS A 8 4.89 -24.04 -9.47
C LYS A 8 4.02 -23.15 -8.57
N ARG A 9 3.22 -22.26 -9.14
CA ARG A 9 2.27 -21.40 -8.42
C ARG A 9 1.22 -22.22 -7.67
N TYR A 10 0.62 -23.23 -8.31
CA TYR A 10 -0.34 -24.13 -7.63
C TYR A 10 0.30 -24.91 -6.48
N VAL A 11 1.55 -25.37 -6.61
CA VAL A 11 2.26 -26.06 -5.51
C VAL A 11 2.50 -25.09 -4.34
N ILE A 12 3.01 -23.89 -4.61
CA ILE A 12 3.21 -22.86 -3.57
C ILE A 12 1.89 -22.50 -2.91
N PHE A 13 0.82 -22.35 -3.68
CA PHE A 13 -0.53 -22.07 -3.18
C PHE A 13 -1.02 -23.18 -2.24
N LEU A 14 -0.89 -24.46 -2.61
CA LEU A 14 -1.32 -25.58 -1.75
C LEU A 14 -0.50 -25.67 -0.45
N PHE A 15 0.80 -25.38 -0.51
CA PHE A 15 1.63 -25.26 0.69
C PHE A 15 1.17 -24.08 1.56
N GLY A 16 0.91 -22.92 0.96
CA GLY A 16 0.36 -21.76 1.64
C GLY A 16 -0.96 -22.08 2.34
N LEU A 17 -1.87 -22.75 1.63
CA LEU A 17 -3.17 -23.19 2.13
C LEU A 17 -3.07 -24.10 3.35
N PHE A 18 -2.11 -25.03 3.34
CA PHE A 18 -1.83 -25.88 4.50
C PHE A 18 -1.34 -25.07 5.69
N PHE A 19 -0.32 -24.21 5.53
CA PHE A 19 0.18 -23.37 6.63
C PHE A 19 -0.90 -22.43 7.17
N ASN A 20 -1.72 -21.85 6.29
CA ASN A 20 -2.82 -20.98 6.68
C ASN A 20 -3.83 -21.75 7.53
N SER A 21 -4.28 -22.93 7.08
CA SER A 21 -5.20 -23.80 7.84
C SER A 21 -4.62 -24.27 9.19
N PHE A 22 -3.31 -24.58 9.23
CA PHE A 22 -2.62 -24.94 10.46
C PHE A 22 -2.55 -23.75 11.43
N GLY A 23 -2.30 -22.54 10.92
CA GLY A 23 -2.35 -21.30 11.69
C GLY A 23 -3.73 -21.05 12.29
N VAL A 24 -4.80 -21.22 11.51
CA VAL A 24 -6.19 -21.11 12.01
C VAL A 24 -6.44 -22.11 13.14
N ALA A 25 -6.06 -23.37 12.96
CA ALA A 25 -6.21 -24.40 13.98
C ALA A 25 -5.43 -24.06 15.26
N PHE A 26 -4.19 -23.61 15.12
CA PHE A 26 -3.31 -23.26 16.25
C PHE A 26 -3.84 -22.07 17.06
N VAL A 27 -4.25 -21.00 16.39
CA VAL A 27 -4.86 -19.83 17.03
C VAL A 27 -6.14 -20.24 17.76
N THR A 28 -6.99 -21.04 17.12
CA THR A 28 -8.26 -21.50 17.72
C THR A 28 -8.02 -22.35 18.97
N LYS A 29 -7.00 -23.23 18.95
CA LYS A 29 -6.59 -24.05 20.10
C LYS A 29 -6.03 -23.23 21.27
N ALA A 30 -5.45 -22.05 21.02
CA ALA A 30 -4.99 -21.16 22.08
C ALA A 30 -6.11 -20.63 22.99
N SER A 31 -7.39 -20.82 22.62
CA SER A 31 -8.57 -20.52 23.46
C SER A 31 -8.72 -19.05 23.88
N LEU A 32 -8.00 -18.14 23.20
CA LEU A 32 -8.11 -16.70 23.34
C LEU A 32 -8.88 -16.05 22.18
N GLY A 33 -9.38 -16.83 21.24
CA GLY A 33 -10.07 -16.34 20.05
C GLY A 33 -9.66 -17.10 18.80
N THR A 34 -10.19 -16.68 17.67
CA THR A 34 -9.80 -17.15 16.33
C THR A 34 -9.68 -15.97 15.34
N SER A 35 -9.29 -16.21 14.09
CA SER A 35 -9.27 -15.17 13.06
C SER A 35 -10.70 -14.66 12.76
N PRO A 36 -10.89 -13.40 12.35
CA PRO A 36 -12.22 -12.86 12.04
C PRO A 36 -13.04 -13.72 11.06
N ILE A 37 -12.38 -14.25 10.02
CA ILE A 37 -13.02 -15.12 9.01
C ILE A 37 -13.44 -16.47 9.60
N ALA A 38 -12.63 -17.05 10.50
CA ALA A 38 -12.94 -18.32 11.14
C ALA A 38 -13.87 -18.19 12.37
N ALA A 39 -14.15 -16.96 12.83
CA ALA A 39 -14.96 -16.69 14.01
C ALA A 39 -16.37 -17.27 13.89
N ILE A 40 -17.06 -17.03 12.77
CA ILE A 40 -18.42 -17.55 12.53
C ILE A 40 -18.41 -19.09 12.44
N PRO A 41 -17.57 -19.74 11.59
CA PRO A 41 -17.44 -21.19 11.56
C PRO A 41 -17.15 -21.82 12.93
N TYR A 42 -16.26 -21.20 13.72
CA TYR A 42 -15.89 -21.73 15.03
C TYR A 42 -17.04 -21.63 16.02
N THR A 43 -17.71 -20.48 16.12
CA THR A 43 -18.91 -20.31 16.94
C THR A 43 -19.98 -21.35 16.55
N LEU A 44 -20.23 -21.57 15.26
CA LEU A 44 -21.20 -22.56 14.80
C LEU A 44 -20.78 -24.00 15.16
N SER A 45 -19.48 -24.32 15.13
CA SER A 45 -18.98 -25.62 15.56
C SER A 45 -19.16 -25.88 17.06
N LEU A 46 -19.21 -24.83 17.88
CA LEU A 46 -19.53 -24.94 19.31
C LEU A 46 -21.03 -25.13 19.54
N ILE A 47 -21.90 -24.44 18.77
CA ILE A 47 -23.36 -24.55 18.89
C ILE A 47 -23.85 -25.92 18.38
N ILE A 48 -23.32 -26.37 17.24
CA ILE A 48 -23.70 -27.64 16.59
C ILE A 48 -22.43 -28.50 16.45
N PRO A 49 -22.06 -29.25 17.52
CA PRO A 49 -20.82 -30.05 17.55
C PRO A 49 -20.86 -31.31 16.68
N LYS A 50 -21.98 -31.56 15.98
CA LYS A 50 -22.09 -32.66 15.00
C LYS A 50 -21.19 -32.47 13.78
N LEU A 51 -20.83 -31.22 13.48
CA LEU A 51 -19.96 -30.86 12.37
C LEU A 51 -18.66 -30.27 12.90
N SER A 52 -17.54 -30.65 12.26
CA SER A 52 -16.21 -30.14 12.60
C SER A 52 -16.05 -28.67 12.24
N LEU A 53 -14.98 -28.04 12.75
CA LEU A 53 -14.60 -26.68 12.35
C LEU A 53 -14.35 -26.59 10.85
N GLY A 54 -13.67 -27.58 10.26
CA GLY A 54 -13.44 -27.66 8.82
C GLY A 54 -14.75 -27.73 8.03
N SER A 55 -15.70 -28.55 8.48
CA SER A 55 -17.02 -28.67 7.84
C SER A 55 -17.79 -27.35 7.86
N TRP A 56 -17.83 -26.67 9.01
CA TRP A 56 -18.45 -25.34 9.12
C TRP A 56 -17.74 -24.28 8.28
N THR A 57 -16.42 -24.39 8.14
CA THR A 57 -15.62 -23.48 7.30
C THR A 57 -15.95 -23.66 5.82
N ILE A 58 -16.16 -24.90 5.36
CA ILE A 58 -16.64 -25.19 4.00
C ILE A 58 -18.02 -24.58 3.79
N ILE A 59 -18.98 -24.86 4.69
CA ILE A 59 -20.35 -24.34 4.58
C ILE A 59 -20.35 -22.82 4.52
N PHE A 60 -19.64 -22.17 5.43
CA PHE A 60 -19.54 -20.72 5.45
C PHE A 60 -18.90 -20.17 4.17
N SER A 61 -17.84 -20.81 3.67
CA SER A 61 -17.21 -20.43 2.40
C SER A 61 -18.18 -20.52 1.22
N LEU A 62 -18.99 -21.59 1.15
CA LEU A 62 -20.02 -21.73 0.12
C LEU A 62 -21.09 -20.64 0.21
N VAL A 63 -21.48 -20.21 1.42
CA VAL A 63 -22.37 -19.08 1.62
C VAL A 63 -21.75 -17.79 1.09
N LEU A 64 -20.47 -17.52 1.38
CA LEU A 64 -19.77 -16.35 0.86
C LEU A 64 -19.68 -16.36 -0.67
N ILE A 65 -19.37 -17.50 -1.27
CA ILE A 65 -19.34 -17.69 -2.74
C ILE A 65 -20.74 -17.45 -3.35
N PHE A 66 -21.79 -17.93 -2.69
CA PHE A 66 -23.16 -17.69 -3.15
C PHE A 66 -23.55 -16.20 -3.09
N ILE A 67 -23.16 -15.50 -2.03
CA ILE A 67 -23.37 -14.04 -1.94
C ILE A 67 -22.58 -13.32 -3.03
N GLN A 68 -21.34 -13.72 -3.29
CA GLN A 68 -20.54 -13.16 -4.40
C GLN A 68 -21.25 -13.33 -5.75
N LEU A 69 -21.84 -14.50 -6.02
CA LEU A 69 -22.61 -14.76 -7.24
C LEU A 69 -23.82 -13.82 -7.37
N ILE A 70 -24.55 -13.57 -6.28
CA ILE A 70 -25.69 -12.64 -6.26
C ILE A 70 -25.24 -11.19 -6.50
N LEU A 71 -24.12 -10.78 -5.90
CA LEU A 71 -23.61 -9.42 -5.98
C LEU A 71 -23.01 -9.10 -7.36
N LEU A 72 -22.23 -10.00 -7.94
CA LEU A 72 -21.57 -9.81 -9.24
C LEU A 72 -22.52 -10.04 -10.43
N ARG A 73 -23.61 -10.80 -10.25
CA ARG A 73 -24.60 -11.09 -11.29
C ARG A 73 -23.97 -11.58 -12.60
N LYS A 74 -23.94 -10.74 -13.64
CA LYS A 74 -23.43 -11.08 -14.98
C LYS A 74 -21.92 -10.95 -15.10
N ASP A 75 -21.28 -10.20 -14.20
CA ASP A 75 -19.83 -9.95 -14.20
C ASP A 75 -19.07 -11.03 -13.43
N ALA A 76 -19.77 -12.07 -12.95
CA ALA A 76 -19.19 -13.14 -12.16
C ALA A 76 -18.30 -14.05 -13.02
N ASN A 77 -17.01 -14.13 -12.67
CA ASN A 77 -16.09 -15.09 -13.26
C ASN A 77 -16.41 -16.51 -12.76
N LYS A 78 -17.11 -17.28 -13.57
CA LYS A 78 -17.57 -18.64 -13.22
C LYS A 78 -16.40 -19.62 -12.96
N VAL A 79 -15.26 -19.43 -13.63
CA VAL A 79 -14.08 -20.28 -13.45
C VAL A 79 -13.45 -20.02 -12.08
N GLU A 80 -13.33 -18.75 -11.70
CA GLU A 80 -12.80 -18.36 -10.39
C GLU A 80 -13.69 -18.87 -9.26
N LEU A 81 -15.01 -18.71 -9.38
CA LEU A 81 -15.96 -19.22 -8.37
C LEU A 81 -15.89 -20.75 -8.23
N LEU A 82 -15.73 -21.49 -9.34
CA LEU A 82 -15.57 -22.95 -9.29
C LEU A 82 -14.27 -23.35 -8.58
N LEU A 83 -13.16 -22.66 -8.86
CA LEU A 83 -11.89 -22.88 -8.17
C LEU A 83 -11.99 -22.57 -6.67
N GLN A 84 -12.69 -21.49 -6.29
CA GLN A 84 -12.94 -21.17 -4.88
C GLN A 84 -13.70 -22.29 -4.16
N ILE A 85 -14.68 -22.92 -4.81
CA ILE A 85 -15.40 -24.07 -4.25
C ILE A 85 -14.42 -25.21 -3.97
N ILE A 86 -13.63 -25.62 -4.96
CA ILE A 86 -12.66 -26.72 -4.82
C ILE A 86 -11.67 -26.43 -3.69
N VAL A 87 -11.11 -25.23 -3.65
CA VAL A 87 -10.16 -24.81 -2.61
C VAL A 87 -10.81 -24.78 -1.22
N SER A 88 -12.09 -24.40 -1.11
CA SER A 88 -12.80 -24.39 0.17
C SER A 88 -12.84 -25.78 0.80
N PHE A 89 -13.08 -26.83 0.00
CA PHE A 89 -13.07 -28.21 0.48
C PHE A 89 -11.68 -28.65 0.95
N ILE A 90 -10.63 -28.34 0.18
CA ILE A 90 -9.24 -28.65 0.55
C ILE A 90 -8.88 -27.93 1.86
N PHE A 91 -9.22 -26.65 1.96
CA PHE A 91 -8.95 -25.83 3.13
C PHE A 91 -9.64 -26.36 4.38
N GLY A 92 -10.94 -26.69 4.28
CA GLY A 92 -11.68 -27.29 5.40
C GLY A 92 -11.09 -28.61 5.87
N TYR A 93 -10.68 -29.48 4.94
CA TYR A 93 -10.04 -30.75 5.29
C TYR A 93 -8.67 -30.55 5.96
N PHE A 94 -7.87 -29.60 5.49
CA PHE A 94 -6.60 -29.26 6.13
C PHE A 94 -6.78 -28.65 7.53
N ILE A 95 -7.85 -27.89 7.78
CA ILE A 95 -8.19 -27.42 9.13
C ILE A 95 -8.44 -28.62 10.06
N ASP A 96 -9.24 -29.59 9.63
CA ASP A 96 -9.56 -30.75 10.46
C ASP A 96 -8.33 -31.63 10.74
N ILE A 97 -7.47 -31.84 9.74
CA ILE A 97 -6.17 -32.50 9.93
C ILE A 97 -5.33 -31.72 10.95
N SER A 98 -5.24 -30.40 10.81
CA SER A 98 -4.45 -29.56 11.70
C SER A 98 -4.99 -29.60 13.14
N MET A 99 -6.31 -29.56 13.30
CA MET A 99 -6.98 -29.69 14.59
C MET A 99 -6.73 -31.06 15.24
N LEU A 100 -6.63 -32.13 14.44
CA LEU A 100 -6.26 -33.47 14.88
C LEU A 100 -4.79 -33.53 15.34
N CYS A 101 -3.86 -32.98 14.55
CA CYS A 101 -2.44 -32.89 14.92
C CYS A 101 -2.24 -32.12 16.24
N LEU A 102 -3.05 -31.08 16.46
CA LEU A 102 -3.01 -30.25 17.67
C LEU A 102 -3.94 -30.75 18.78
N LYS A 103 -4.43 -31.99 18.71
CA LYS A 103 -5.35 -32.54 19.73
C LYS A 103 -4.71 -32.60 21.12
N ALA A 104 -3.42 -32.95 21.19
CA ALA A 104 -2.67 -33.02 22.44
C ALA A 104 -2.32 -31.63 23.02
N PHE A 105 -2.51 -30.57 22.25
CA PHE A 105 -2.20 -29.21 22.67
C PHE A 105 -3.39 -28.60 23.42
N ALA A 106 -3.33 -28.68 24.74
CA ALA A 106 -4.25 -27.99 25.65
C ALA A 106 -3.43 -27.37 26.79
N THR A 107 -3.49 -26.06 26.94
CA THR A 107 -2.77 -25.34 27.99
C THR A 107 -3.74 -24.45 28.74
N GLU A 108 -3.71 -24.49 30.07
CA GLU A 108 -4.52 -23.60 30.91
C GLU A 108 -3.79 -22.33 31.34
N VAL A 109 -2.47 -22.30 31.15
CA VAL A 109 -1.63 -21.16 31.54
C VAL A 109 -1.83 -20.02 30.55
N TYR A 110 -2.35 -18.89 31.04
CA TYR A 110 -2.70 -17.74 30.20
C TYR A 110 -1.50 -17.19 29.39
N ALA A 111 -0.30 -17.14 29.97
CA ALA A 111 0.91 -16.73 29.26
C ALA A 111 1.23 -17.64 28.06
N VAL A 112 1.06 -18.95 28.22
CA VAL A 112 1.25 -19.92 27.13
C VAL A 112 0.17 -19.73 26.06
N LYS A 113 -1.08 -19.41 26.45
CA LYS A 113 -2.14 -19.09 25.49
C LYS A 113 -1.78 -17.87 24.62
N ILE A 114 -1.21 -16.81 25.18
CA ILE A 114 -0.74 -15.63 24.41
C ILE A 114 0.41 -15.99 23.48
N ILE A 115 1.43 -16.69 23.98
CA ILE A 115 2.58 -17.10 23.15
C ILE A 115 2.12 -17.97 21.98
N SER A 116 1.17 -18.87 22.26
CA SER A 116 0.59 -19.74 21.24
C SER A 116 -0.21 -18.95 20.20
N LEU A 117 -1.01 -17.98 20.64
CA LEU A 117 -1.72 -17.07 19.75
C LEU A 117 -0.74 -16.33 18.82
N LEU A 118 0.33 -15.75 19.36
CA LEU A 118 1.32 -15.01 18.57
C LEU A 118 2.05 -15.92 17.57
N PHE A 119 2.46 -17.12 18.00
CA PHE A 119 3.07 -18.10 17.11
C PHE A 119 2.11 -18.56 16.00
N GLY A 120 0.84 -18.80 16.34
CA GLY A 120 -0.20 -19.10 15.37
C GLY A 120 -0.43 -17.98 14.35
N CYS A 121 -0.36 -16.71 14.79
CA CYS A 121 -0.46 -15.55 13.89
C CYS A 121 0.71 -15.50 12.90
N VAL A 122 1.94 -15.86 13.31
CA VAL A 122 3.10 -15.92 12.42
C VAL A 122 2.93 -17.01 11.36
N ILE A 123 2.49 -18.21 11.75
CA ILE A 123 2.23 -19.32 10.82
C ILE A 123 1.12 -18.93 9.83
N LEU A 124 0.02 -18.38 10.34
CA LEU A 124 -1.11 -17.94 9.52
C LEU A 124 -0.69 -16.86 8.52
N ALA A 125 0.08 -15.87 8.96
CA ALA A 125 0.63 -14.82 8.10
C ALA A 125 1.58 -15.38 7.04
N PHE A 126 2.40 -16.38 7.37
CA PHE A 126 3.27 -17.05 6.41
C PHE A 126 2.48 -17.82 5.35
N GLY A 127 1.43 -18.54 5.75
CA GLY A 127 0.52 -19.22 4.82
C GLY A 127 -0.17 -18.24 3.87
N ALA A 128 -0.76 -17.17 4.41
CA ALA A 128 -1.38 -16.11 3.62
C ALA A 128 -0.40 -15.43 2.65
N TYR A 129 0.85 -15.18 3.09
CA TYR A 129 1.90 -14.65 2.22
C TYR A 129 2.20 -15.58 1.02
N LEU A 130 2.30 -16.89 1.23
CA LEU A 130 2.53 -17.86 0.15
C LEU A 130 1.35 -17.92 -0.83
N GLU A 131 0.12 -17.87 -0.34
CA GLU A 131 -1.10 -17.83 -1.17
C GLU A 131 -1.11 -16.58 -2.08
N ILE A 132 -0.73 -15.44 -1.52
CA ILE A 132 -0.65 -14.15 -2.22
C ILE A 132 0.38 -14.19 -3.35
N ILE A 133 1.62 -14.60 -3.07
CA ILE A 133 2.67 -14.58 -4.09
C ILE A 133 2.40 -15.59 -5.21
N ALA A 134 1.66 -16.66 -4.91
CA ALA A 134 1.27 -17.66 -5.87
C ALA A 134 0.29 -17.10 -6.92
N ASP A 135 -0.58 -16.15 -6.55
CA ASP A 135 -1.51 -15.46 -7.46
C ASP A 135 -2.35 -16.45 -8.31
N VAL A 136 -2.92 -17.46 -7.63
CA VAL A 136 -3.67 -18.55 -8.29
C VAL A 136 -5.18 -18.34 -8.15
N VAL A 137 -5.66 -18.30 -6.91
CA VAL A 137 -7.08 -18.12 -6.59
C VAL A 137 -7.20 -17.43 -5.24
N MET A 138 -8.08 -16.44 -5.17
CA MET A 138 -8.36 -15.73 -3.93
C MET A 138 -9.26 -16.59 -3.04
N LEU A 139 -8.96 -16.67 -1.74
CA LEU A 139 -9.80 -17.41 -0.81
C LEU A 139 -11.21 -16.78 -0.72
N PRO A 140 -12.26 -17.58 -0.46
CA PRO A 140 -13.64 -17.10 -0.45
C PRO A 140 -13.90 -15.89 0.45
N GLY A 141 -13.25 -15.86 1.62
CA GLY A 141 -13.34 -14.73 2.57
C GLY A 141 -12.80 -13.43 1.98
N ASP A 142 -11.63 -13.49 1.35
CA ASP A 142 -10.99 -12.34 0.73
C ASP A 142 -11.76 -11.91 -0.54
N ALA A 143 -12.15 -12.88 -1.38
CA ALA A 143 -12.91 -12.64 -2.60
C ALA A 143 -14.28 -12.00 -2.35
N PHE A 144 -14.93 -12.38 -1.25
CA PHE A 144 -16.16 -11.75 -0.78
C PHE A 144 -15.95 -10.27 -0.43
N VAL A 145 -14.92 -9.94 0.34
CA VAL A 145 -14.58 -8.55 0.68
C VAL A 145 -14.28 -7.74 -0.58
N ARG A 146 -13.49 -8.29 -1.50
CA ARG A 146 -13.19 -7.66 -2.79
C ARG A 146 -14.44 -7.39 -3.60
N THR A 147 -15.37 -8.35 -3.63
CA THR A 147 -16.65 -8.20 -4.32
C THR A 147 -17.47 -7.07 -3.71
N ILE A 148 -17.57 -6.99 -2.38
CA ILE A 148 -18.25 -5.88 -1.71
C ILE A 148 -17.59 -4.55 -2.09
N ALA A 149 -16.26 -4.46 -2.00
CA ALA A 149 -15.50 -3.26 -2.34
C ALA A 149 -15.78 -2.77 -3.77
N LYS A 150 -15.81 -3.70 -4.74
CA LYS A 150 -16.15 -3.44 -6.15
C LYS A 150 -17.59 -2.92 -6.29
N VAL A 151 -18.56 -3.55 -5.65
CA VAL A 151 -19.99 -3.17 -5.73
C VAL A 151 -20.26 -1.80 -5.10
N ILE A 152 -19.69 -1.54 -3.91
CA ILE A 152 -19.90 -0.25 -3.22
C ILE A 152 -18.92 0.85 -3.69
N LYS A 153 -17.98 0.52 -4.58
CA LYS A 153 -16.95 1.40 -5.13
C LYS A 153 -16.08 2.09 -4.06
N LYS A 154 -15.79 1.38 -2.96
CA LYS A 154 -14.89 1.84 -1.88
C LYS A 154 -13.57 1.07 -1.89
N GLU A 155 -12.57 1.61 -1.22
CA GLU A 155 -11.24 1.00 -1.12
C GLU A 155 -11.28 -0.35 -0.40
N TYR A 156 -10.57 -1.34 -0.97
CA TYR A 156 -10.54 -2.71 -0.47
C TYR A 156 -10.16 -2.79 1.02
N GLY A 157 -9.09 -2.11 1.44
CA GLY A 157 -8.62 -2.13 2.83
C GLY A 157 -9.67 -1.65 3.83
N GLY A 158 -10.44 -0.61 3.48
CA GLY A 158 -11.53 -0.11 4.31
C GLY A 158 -12.68 -1.10 4.45
N VAL A 159 -13.09 -1.72 3.34
CA VAL A 159 -14.13 -2.74 3.34
C VAL A 159 -13.68 -3.99 4.10
N ARG A 160 -12.40 -4.35 4.00
CA ARG A 160 -11.82 -5.47 4.75
C ARG A 160 -11.95 -5.28 6.25
N VAL A 161 -11.51 -4.13 6.77
CA VAL A 161 -11.61 -3.81 8.20
C VAL A 161 -13.07 -3.86 8.66
N CYS A 162 -14.00 -3.25 7.90
CA CYS A 162 -15.42 -3.30 8.23
C CYS A 162 -15.98 -4.73 8.22
N SER A 163 -15.57 -5.54 7.24
CA SER A 163 -15.98 -6.95 7.12
C SER A 163 -15.49 -7.77 8.30
N ASP A 164 -14.21 -7.67 8.66
CA ASP A 164 -13.61 -8.42 9.77
C ASP A 164 -14.25 -8.06 11.12
N ILE A 165 -14.53 -6.76 11.35
CA ILE A 165 -15.29 -6.30 12.52
C ILE A 165 -16.70 -6.91 12.51
N SER A 166 -17.40 -6.87 11.37
CA SER A 166 -18.77 -7.39 11.28
C SER A 166 -18.85 -8.89 11.56
N MET A 167 -17.93 -9.69 11.02
CA MET A 167 -17.88 -11.14 11.25
C MET A 167 -17.59 -11.46 12.72
N THR A 168 -16.66 -10.72 13.33
CA THR A 168 -16.31 -10.85 14.75
C THR A 168 -17.50 -10.50 15.66
N VAL A 169 -18.23 -9.43 15.36
CA VAL A 169 -19.42 -9.00 16.11
C VAL A 169 -20.54 -10.04 15.96
N VAL A 170 -20.81 -10.53 14.75
CA VAL A 170 -21.84 -11.55 14.52
C VAL A 170 -21.53 -12.83 15.29
N ALA A 171 -20.28 -13.30 15.24
CA ALA A 171 -19.86 -14.48 16.00
C ALA A 171 -19.97 -14.28 17.52
N GLY A 172 -19.61 -13.09 18.03
CA GLY A 172 -19.77 -12.74 19.44
C GLY A 172 -21.24 -12.71 19.89
N VAL A 173 -22.12 -12.09 19.10
CA VAL A 173 -23.57 -12.04 19.37
C VAL A 173 -24.18 -13.44 19.38
N LEU A 174 -23.84 -14.28 18.40
CA LEU A 174 -24.30 -15.68 18.35
C LEU A 174 -23.87 -16.45 19.61
N CYS A 175 -22.63 -16.29 20.07
CA CYS A 175 -22.17 -16.91 21.31
C CYS A 175 -22.91 -16.43 22.56
N LEU A 176 -23.18 -15.12 22.66
CA LEU A 176 -23.92 -14.57 23.80
C LEU A 176 -25.36 -15.10 23.85
N ILE A 177 -26.03 -15.22 22.70
CA ILE A 177 -27.40 -15.75 22.62
C ILE A 177 -27.43 -17.24 23.01
N CYS A 178 -26.50 -18.05 22.50
CA CYS A 178 -26.55 -19.50 22.70
C CYS A 178 -25.96 -19.97 24.05
N PHE A 179 -24.93 -19.29 24.56
CA PHE A 179 -24.17 -19.74 25.73
C PHE A 179 -24.15 -18.74 26.89
N GLY A 180 -24.63 -17.50 26.70
CA GLY A 180 -24.55 -16.43 27.70
C GLY A 180 -23.12 -15.95 28.01
N LYS A 181 -22.12 -16.43 27.27
CA LYS A 181 -20.69 -16.09 27.43
C LYS A 181 -20.01 -16.05 26.06
N LEU A 182 -18.95 -15.25 25.96
CA LEU A 182 -18.12 -15.17 24.75
C LEU A 182 -17.18 -16.38 24.66
N LEU A 183 -17.62 -17.41 23.95
CA LEU A 183 -16.80 -18.57 23.61
C LEU A 183 -16.22 -18.38 22.20
N GLY A 184 -14.92 -18.55 22.06
CA GLY A 184 -14.23 -18.54 20.76
C GLY A 184 -14.00 -17.20 20.06
N VAL A 185 -14.63 -16.12 20.52
CA VAL A 185 -14.30 -14.73 20.13
C VAL A 185 -13.94 -13.96 21.38
N ARG A 186 -12.66 -13.66 21.56
CA ARG A 186 -12.14 -12.94 22.73
C ARG A 186 -11.01 -11.99 22.32
N GLU A 187 -10.23 -11.49 23.29
CA GLU A 187 -9.12 -10.56 23.07
C GLU A 187 -8.12 -11.01 21.99
N GLY A 188 -7.91 -12.32 21.85
CA GLY A 188 -7.00 -12.88 20.85
C GLY A 188 -7.48 -12.70 19.41
N THR A 189 -8.78 -12.59 19.15
CA THR A 189 -9.30 -12.26 17.81
C THR A 189 -8.94 -10.85 17.39
N VAL A 190 -9.00 -9.90 18.34
CA VAL A 190 -8.60 -8.50 18.11
C VAL A 190 -7.09 -8.41 17.91
N ILE A 191 -6.31 -9.11 18.74
CA ILE A 191 -4.84 -9.17 18.62
C ILE A 191 -4.44 -9.74 17.25
N ALA A 192 -5.06 -10.86 16.84
CA ALA A 192 -4.78 -11.48 15.55
C ALA A 192 -5.10 -10.53 14.37
N ALA A 193 -6.25 -9.85 14.42
CA ALA A 193 -6.64 -8.89 13.38
C ALA A 193 -5.63 -7.73 13.22
N LEU A 194 -5.04 -7.24 14.30
CA LEU A 194 -4.08 -6.13 14.26
C LEU A 194 -2.65 -6.54 13.88
N ILE A 195 -2.25 -7.77 14.22
CA ILE A 195 -0.85 -8.21 14.06
C ILE A 195 -0.63 -8.93 12.73
N VAL A 196 -1.57 -9.76 12.27
CA VAL A 196 -1.38 -10.63 11.09
C VAL A 196 -1.01 -9.84 9.84
N GLY A 197 -1.73 -8.74 9.53
CA GLY A 197 -1.43 -7.91 8.36
C GLY A 197 -0.01 -7.30 8.39
N ASN A 198 0.42 -6.83 9.56
CA ASN A 198 1.80 -6.34 9.75
C ASN A 198 2.85 -7.43 9.54
N ILE A 199 2.59 -8.66 10.02
CA ILE A 199 3.50 -9.79 9.79
C ILE A 199 3.58 -10.11 8.30
N ILE A 200 2.45 -10.18 7.58
CA ILE A 200 2.44 -10.42 6.13
C ILE A 200 3.27 -9.37 5.39
N ARG A 201 3.11 -8.08 5.74
CA ARG A 201 3.90 -6.97 5.17
C ARG A 201 5.39 -7.13 5.46
N CYS A 202 5.75 -7.48 6.68
CA CYS A 202 7.14 -7.72 7.08
C CYS A 202 7.76 -8.91 6.32
N LEU A 203 7.04 -10.04 6.25
CA LEU A 203 7.44 -11.23 5.49
C LEU A 203 7.63 -10.92 4.01
N SER A 204 6.72 -10.14 3.42
CA SER A 204 6.81 -9.72 2.02
C SER A 204 8.06 -8.91 1.72
N LYS A 205 8.47 -8.02 2.64
CA LYS A 205 9.73 -7.26 2.53
C LYS A 205 10.96 -8.15 2.73
N LEU A 206 10.95 -8.99 3.79
CA LEU A 206 12.09 -9.83 4.17
C LEU A 206 12.38 -10.93 3.13
N LEU A 207 11.33 -11.56 2.61
CA LEU A 207 11.43 -12.69 1.69
C LEU A 207 11.39 -12.27 0.22
N LYS A 208 11.40 -10.97 -0.09
CA LYS A 208 11.33 -10.42 -1.46
C LYS A 208 12.31 -11.10 -2.43
N ARG A 209 13.57 -11.26 -2.01
CA ARG A 209 14.62 -11.94 -2.80
C ARG A 209 14.29 -13.42 -3.04
N PHE A 210 13.75 -14.10 -2.03
CA PHE A 210 13.33 -15.50 -2.13
C PHE A 210 12.12 -15.65 -3.05
N THR A 211 11.16 -14.71 -2.99
CA THR A 211 10.01 -14.65 -3.91
C THR A 211 10.46 -14.61 -5.36
N TYR A 212 11.46 -13.81 -5.71
CA TYR A 212 11.93 -13.71 -7.09
C TYR A 212 12.70 -14.95 -7.56
N ILE A 213 13.39 -15.64 -6.65
CA ILE A 213 14.02 -16.92 -6.97
C ILE A 213 12.94 -17.99 -7.22
N LEU A 214 11.86 -17.97 -6.44
CA LEU A 214 10.73 -18.88 -6.60
C LEU A 214 9.83 -18.54 -7.79
N LEU A 215 9.57 -17.27 -8.07
CA LEU A 215 8.65 -16.81 -9.12
C LEU A 215 9.28 -15.62 -9.85
N PRO A 216 10.19 -15.88 -10.82
CA PRO A 216 10.94 -14.83 -11.52
C PRO A 216 10.03 -13.85 -12.30
N GLU A 217 8.86 -14.29 -12.78
CA GLU A 217 7.89 -13.40 -13.47
C GLU A 217 7.40 -12.26 -12.56
N ASN A 218 7.38 -12.44 -11.23
CA ASN A 218 7.02 -11.36 -10.30
C ASN A 218 8.07 -10.25 -10.26
N LYS A 219 9.32 -10.53 -10.66
CA LYS A 219 10.37 -9.53 -10.82
C LYS A 219 10.07 -8.62 -12.01
N VAL A 220 9.65 -9.18 -13.15
CA VAL A 220 9.35 -8.44 -14.38
C VAL A 220 8.14 -7.51 -14.24
N LYS A 221 7.10 -7.92 -13.49
CA LYS A 221 5.94 -7.05 -13.20
C LYS A 221 6.27 -5.84 -12.32
N GLN A 222 7.27 -5.95 -11.44
CA GLN A 222 7.70 -4.83 -10.58
C GLN A 222 8.84 -4.00 -11.17
N GLU A 223 9.64 -4.58 -12.07
CA GLU A 223 10.80 -3.96 -12.74
C GLU A 223 10.53 -3.51 -14.17
N THR A 224 9.28 -3.35 -14.61
CA THR A 224 8.97 -2.42 -15.72
C THR A 224 9.24 -0.97 -15.29
N ASN A 225 10.41 -0.72 -14.73
CA ASN A 225 11.06 0.57 -14.65
C ASN A 225 11.68 0.81 -16.01
N VAL A 226 11.12 1.79 -16.70
CA VAL A 226 11.71 2.42 -17.86
C VAL A 226 13.19 2.66 -17.58
N THR A 227 14.07 2.08 -18.40
CA THR A 227 15.51 2.33 -18.35
C THR A 227 15.70 3.83 -18.55
N VAL A 228 16.07 4.51 -17.46
CA VAL A 228 16.33 5.93 -17.47
C VAL A 228 17.61 6.16 -18.27
N SER A 229 17.52 6.92 -19.36
CA SER A 229 18.71 7.32 -20.13
C SER A 229 19.64 8.12 -19.21
N GLU A 230 20.87 7.64 -19.07
CA GLU A 230 21.91 8.28 -18.25
C GLU A 230 22.37 9.64 -18.84
N ASP A 231 22.02 9.95 -20.10
CA ASP A 231 22.47 11.18 -20.77
C ASP A 231 21.68 12.44 -20.37
N ASN A 232 20.46 12.28 -19.85
CA ASN A 232 19.58 13.41 -19.53
C ASN A 232 19.90 13.99 -18.16
N PHE A 233 19.91 15.32 -18.05
CA PHE A 233 20.09 15.99 -16.76
C PHE A 233 18.74 16.48 -16.21
N VAL A 234 18.46 16.17 -14.95
CA VAL A 234 17.17 16.48 -14.31
C VAL A 234 17.38 17.36 -13.08
N VAL A 235 16.62 18.44 -12.98
CA VAL A 235 16.58 19.28 -11.77
C VAL A 235 15.27 19.05 -11.05
N THR A 236 15.30 18.50 -9.84
CA THR A 236 14.11 18.39 -9.01
C THR A 236 14.02 19.56 -8.03
N ILE A 237 12.83 20.11 -7.85
CA ILE A 237 12.60 21.25 -6.95
C ILE A 237 11.53 20.91 -5.92
N SER A 238 11.98 20.66 -4.70
CA SER A 238 11.16 20.62 -3.49
C SER A 238 11.08 22.02 -2.87
N ARG A 239 9.97 22.35 -2.20
CA ARG A 239 9.69 23.75 -1.82
C ARG A 239 8.64 23.94 -0.73
N GLU A 240 8.89 24.90 0.14
CA GLU A 240 7.89 25.47 1.05
C GLU A 240 6.74 26.14 0.29
N PHE A 241 5.55 26.16 0.90
CA PHE A 241 4.39 26.77 0.25
C PHE A 241 4.49 28.28 0.32
N GLY A 242 4.51 28.96 -0.83
CA GLY A 242 4.74 30.41 -0.89
C GLY A 242 6.21 30.83 -0.95
N SER A 243 7.16 29.91 -1.13
CA SER A 243 8.58 30.25 -1.29
C SER A 243 8.99 30.73 -2.69
N GLY A 244 8.05 30.76 -3.65
CA GLY A 244 8.35 31.06 -5.06
C GLY A 244 9.05 29.94 -5.84
N GLY A 245 9.19 28.74 -5.26
CA GLY A 245 9.88 27.61 -5.91
C GLY A 245 9.33 27.25 -7.31
N ARG A 246 8.02 27.43 -7.54
CA ARG A 246 7.40 27.24 -8.87
C ARG A 246 7.92 28.26 -9.89
N GLU A 247 8.00 29.53 -9.54
CA GLU A 247 8.49 30.58 -10.44
C GLU A 247 10.00 30.46 -10.69
N ILE A 248 10.75 30.10 -9.64
CA ILE A 248 12.19 29.81 -9.73
C ILE A 248 12.43 28.66 -10.72
N GLY A 249 11.71 27.55 -10.60
CA GLY A 249 11.83 26.40 -11.51
C GLY A 249 11.55 26.74 -12.97
N LYS A 250 10.49 27.52 -13.24
CA LYS A 250 10.18 28.01 -14.60
C LYS A 250 11.32 28.84 -15.18
N LYS A 251 11.91 29.71 -14.36
CA LYS A 251 13.05 30.55 -14.78
C LYS A 251 14.30 29.74 -15.03
N ILE A 252 14.61 28.75 -14.20
CA ILE A 252 15.73 27.82 -14.42
C ILE A 252 15.55 27.09 -15.75
N ALA A 253 14.39 26.46 -15.98
CA ALA A 253 14.11 25.74 -17.22
C ALA A 253 14.31 26.64 -18.46
N LYS A 254 13.76 27.87 -18.43
CA LYS A 254 13.94 28.86 -19.49
C LYS A 254 15.40 29.26 -19.72
N LYS A 255 16.18 29.48 -18.64
CA LYS A 255 17.60 29.90 -18.72
C LYS A 255 18.52 28.78 -19.20
N LEU A 256 18.13 27.53 -18.97
CA LEU A 256 18.87 26.34 -19.40
C LEU A 256 18.41 25.81 -20.76
N GLY A 257 17.24 26.23 -21.24
CA GLY A 257 16.67 25.74 -22.50
C GLY A 257 16.16 24.29 -22.41
N ILE A 258 15.66 23.89 -21.24
CA ILE A 258 15.17 22.53 -20.97
C ILE A 258 13.67 22.54 -20.62
N ALA A 259 13.04 21.37 -20.66
CA ALA A 259 11.61 21.23 -20.37
C ALA A 259 11.28 21.56 -18.91
N TYR A 260 10.02 21.95 -18.65
CA TYR A 260 9.53 22.29 -17.31
C TYR A 260 8.25 21.53 -17.00
N TYR A 261 8.26 20.77 -15.91
CA TYR A 261 7.14 19.95 -15.48
C TYR A 261 6.68 20.34 -14.06
N ASP A 262 5.42 20.73 -13.96
CA ASP A 262 4.73 20.93 -12.68
C ASP A 262 3.28 20.48 -12.80
N SER A 263 2.34 21.38 -13.13
CA SER A 263 0.92 21.04 -13.26
C SER A 263 0.61 20.12 -14.46
N GLU A 264 1.49 20.08 -15.46
CA GLU A 264 1.35 19.17 -16.60
C GLU A 264 1.44 17.69 -16.19
N LEU A 265 2.18 17.38 -15.11
CA LEU A 265 2.25 16.04 -14.54
C LEU A 265 0.88 15.55 -14.06
N ILE A 266 -0.01 16.45 -13.61
CA ILE A 266 -1.39 16.09 -13.22
C ILE A 266 -2.09 15.45 -14.41
N GLN A 267 -2.02 16.09 -15.57
CA GLN A 267 -2.72 15.65 -16.77
C GLN A 267 -2.13 14.33 -17.28
N MET A 268 -0.80 14.22 -17.30
CA MET A 268 -0.12 13.00 -17.72
C MET A 268 -0.45 11.82 -16.79
N THR A 269 -0.42 12.04 -15.48
CA THR A 269 -0.80 11.03 -14.49
C THR A 269 -2.29 10.68 -14.58
N ALA A 270 -3.18 11.63 -14.85
CA ALA A 270 -4.60 11.35 -15.06
C ALA A 270 -4.83 10.46 -16.28
N ASN A 271 -4.17 10.77 -17.40
CA ASN A 271 -4.24 9.97 -18.63
C ASN A 271 -3.72 8.55 -18.41
N GLU A 272 -2.61 8.38 -17.68
CA GLU A 272 -1.99 7.08 -17.42
C GLU A 272 -2.75 6.26 -16.37
N SER A 273 -3.29 6.89 -15.32
CA SER A 273 -4.02 6.21 -14.23
C SER A 273 -5.49 5.92 -14.57
N GLY A 274 -6.06 6.61 -15.56
CA GLY A 274 -7.49 6.56 -15.87
C GLY A 274 -8.39 7.33 -14.88
N TYR A 275 -7.82 8.07 -13.92
CA TYR A 275 -8.57 8.93 -13.01
C TYR A 275 -8.92 10.27 -13.65
N ALA A 276 -10.00 10.89 -13.19
CA ALA A 276 -10.34 12.27 -13.56
C ALA A 276 -9.24 13.24 -13.12
N VAL A 277 -8.95 14.25 -13.95
CA VAL A 277 -7.88 15.24 -13.72
C VAL A 277 -8.09 15.97 -12.40
N GLU A 278 -9.35 16.30 -12.08
CA GLU A 278 -9.74 16.96 -10.84
C GLU A 278 -9.42 16.07 -9.62
N TYR A 279 -9.68 14.77 -9.72
CA TYR A 279 -9.36 13.82 -8.66
C TYR A 279 -7.85 13.73 -8.43
N VAL A 280 -7.05 13.64 -9.51
CA VAL A 280 -5.58 13.62 -9.40
C VAL A 280 -5.08 14.90 -8.74
N ALA A 281 -5.50 16.07 -9.24
CA ALA A 281 -5.10 17.38 -8.71
C ALA A 281 -5.43 17.54 -7.23
N GLU A 282 -6.55 16.96 -6.78
CA GLU A 282 -6.97 17.04 -5.39
C GLU A 282 -6.24 16.08 -4.45
N ASN A 283 -5.70 14.96 -4.95
CA ASN A 283 -5.26 13.84 -4.11
C ASN A 283 -3.77 13.49 -4.21
N GLU A 284 -3.06 13.86 -5.29
CA GLU A 284 -1.65 13.47 -5.52
C GLU A 284 -0.66 13.84 -4.39
N GLN A 285 -0.98 14.87 -3.59
CA GLN A 285 -0.11 15.36 -2.51
C GLN A 285 -0.82 15.45 -1.17
N LYS A 286 -2.10 15.02 -1.09
CA LYS A 286 -2.87 15.09 0.15
C LYS A 286 -2.83 13.76 0.87
N LEU A 287 -2.15 13.75 2.01
CA LEU A 287 -2.27 12.67 2.99
C LEU A 287 -2.76 13.23 4.33
N THR A 288 -4.04 13.07 4.61
CA THR A 288 -4.69 13.67 5.79
C THR A 288 -4.43 12.88 7.07
N ASN A 289 -4.48 11.54 7.04
CA ASN A 289 -4.33 10.67 8.23
C ASN A 289 -3.42 9.45 7.97
N SER A 290 -2.13 9.58 8.27
CA SER A 290 -1.13 8.50 8.08
C SER A 290 -1.50 7.19 8.77
N LEU A 291 -2.04 7.22 10.00
CA LEU A 291 -2.38 6.01 10.76
C LEU A 291 -3.51 5.17 10.13
N LEU A 292 -4.53 5.80 9.56
CA LEU A 292 -5.59 5.07 8.85
C LEU A 292 -5.04 4.47 7.56
N HIS A 293 -4.20 5.22 6.83
CA HIS A 293 -3.53 4.70 5.65
C HIS A 293 -2.56 3.56 6.00
N ASP A 294 -1.85 3.62 7.12
CA ASP A 294 -1.01 2.52 7.60
C ASP A 294 -1.82 1.29 7.98
N LEU A 295 -3.03 1.46 8.51
CA LEU A 295 -3.94 0.34 8.77
C LEU A 295 -4.48 -0.24 7.47
N TYR A 296 -4.86 0.59 6.49
CA TYR A 296 -5.32 0.12 5.19
C TYR A 296 -4.21 -0.57 4.39
N SER A 297 -2.99 -0.01 4.40
CA SER A 297 -1.83 -0.55 3.69
C SER A 297 -1.39 -1.91 4.23
N GLN A 298 -1.65 -2.22 5.51
CA GLN A 298 -1.45 -3.56 6.07
C GLN A 298 -2.32 -4.62 5.38
N TYR A 299 -3.51 -4.27 4.92
CA TYR A 299 -4.41 -5.20 4.22
C TYR A 299 -4.20 -5.23 2.71
N THR A 300 -3.41 -4.31 2.15
CA THR A 300 -3.16 -4.21 0.69
C THR A 300 -1.71 -4.51 0.29
N ALA A 301 -0.76 -4.56 1.22
CA ALA A 301 0.68 -4.83 0.97
C ALA A 301 0.99 -6.17 0.28
N ALA A 302 -0.03 -6.95 0.00
CA ALA A 302 0.04 -8.32 -0.45
C ALA A 302 -1.12 -8.64 -1.43
N ILE A 303 -1.63 -7.66 -2.17
CA ILE A 303 -2.69 -7.89 -3.17
C ILE A 303 -2.27 -7.30 -4.51
N THR A 304 -2.82 -7.84 -5.60
CA THR A 304 -2.66 -7.43 -6.99
C THR A 304 -2.81 -5.92 -7.18
N GLU A 305 -2.20 -5.35 -8.23
CA GLU A 305 -2.30 -3.91 -8.59
C GLU A 305 -3.74 -3.38 -8.59
N GLU A 306 -4.72 -4.22 -8.96
CA GLU A 306 -6.15 -3.85 -8.97
C GLU A 306 -6.73 -3.48 -7.61
N ASP A 307 -6.19 -4.00 -6.51
CA ASP A 307 -6.72 -3.81 -5.16
C ASP A 307 -5.86 -2.82 -4.33
N MET A 308 -4.86 -2.20 -4.96
CA MET A 308 -4.03 -1.16 -4.37
C MET A 308 -4.87 0.06 -3.96
N PRO A 309 -4.61 0.70 -2.79
CA PRO A 309 -5.27 1.94 -2.41
C PRO A 309 -5.10 2.99 -3.51
N ARG A 310 -6.14 3.78 -3.80
CA ARG A 310 -6.11 4.72 -4.93
C ARG A 310 -4.95 5.71 -4.84
N PHE A 311 -4.63 6.13 -3.62
CA PHE A 311 -3.52 7.02 -3.33
C PHE A 311 -2.15 6.40 -3.64
N GLU A 312 -1.93 5.13 -3.31
CA GLU A 312 -0.70 4.42 -3.65
C GLU A 312 -0.60 4.20 -5.15
N HIS A 313 -1.69 3.77 -5.79
CA HIS A 313 -1.73 3.61 -7.24
C HIS A 313 -1.40 4.94 -7.93
N LEU A 314 -1.99 6.05 -7.47
CA LEU A 314 -1.73 7.38 -8.01
C LEU A 314 -0.26 7.78 -7.91
N PHE A 315 0.37 7.54 -6.75
CA PHE A 315 1.80 7.80 -6.57
C PHE A 315 2.67 6.91 -7.48
N HIS A 316 2.34 5.62 -7.62
CA HIS A 316 3.07 4.72 -8.51
C HIS A 316 2.94 5.12 -9.99
N THR A 317 1.75 5.50 -10.44
CA THR A 317 1.52 6.07 -11.78
C THR A 317 2.34 7.35 -11.96
N GLU A 318 2.29 8.28 -11.00
CA GLU A 318 3.04 9.54 -11.05
C GLU A 318 4.55 9.29 -11.10
N ALA A 319 5.06 8.34 -10.31
CA ALA A 319 6.46 7.94 -10.33
C ALA A 319 6.89 7.35 -11.67
N LYS A 320 6.03 6.55 -12.31
CA LYS A 320 6.26 6.04 -13.67
C LYS A 320 6.37 7.19 -14.68
N VAL A 321 5.41 8.12 -14.67
CA VAL A 321 5.40 9.30 -15.55
C VAL A 321 6.66 10.14 -15.37
N ILE A 322 7.09 10.39 -14.12
CA ILE A 322 8.30 11.16 -13.82
C ILE A 322 9.56 10.46 -14.36
N ARG A 323 9.67 9.14 -14.22
CA ARG A 323 10.80 8.37 -14.77
C ARG A 323 10.81 8.37 -16.29
N GLU A 324 9.65 8.27 -16.94
CA GLU A 324 9.53 8.34 -18.40
C GLU A 324 9.96 9.69 -18.95
N ILE A 325 9.58 10.78 -18.29
CA ILE A 325 10.01 12.13 -18.65
C ILE A 325 11.53 12.26 -18.53
N ALA A 326 12.09 11.85 -17.38
CA ALA A 326 13.52 11.89 -17.14
C ALA A 326 14.32 11.05 -18.16
N ALA A 327 13.78 9.90 -18.56
CA ALA A 327 14.38 9.04 -19.58
C ALA A 327 14.33 9.67 -20.99
N LYS A 328 13.32 10.51 -21.26
CA LYS A 328 13.08 11.09 -22.59
C LYS A 328 13.87 12.37 -22.84
N GLU A 329 13.95 13.27 -21.86
CA GLU A 329 14.60 14.56 -22.04
C GLU A 329 15.08 15.21 -20.74
N SER A 330 16.08 16.10 -20.86
CA SER A 330 16.52 16.96 -19.75
C SER A 330 15.41 17.93 -19.34
N CYS A 331 15.17 18.05 -18.03
CA CYS A 331 14.02 18.82 -17.54
C CYS A 331 14.14 19.34 -16.09
N VAL A 332 13.27 20.28 -15.74
CA VAL A 332 13.03 20.73 -14.36
C VAL A 332 11.69 20.19 -13.88
N ILE A 333 11.68 19.45 -12.78
CA ILE A 333 10.47 18.86 -12.18
C ILE A 333 10.20 19.48 -10.82
N VAL A 334 8.99 20.03 -10.60
CA VAL A 334 8.63 20.69 -9.34
C VAL A 334 7.70 19.81 -8.49
N GLY A 335 8.20 19.33 -7.35
CA GLY A 335 7.42 18.63 -6.35
C GLY A 335 7.28 17.12 -6.52
N ARG A 336 6.14 16.58 -6.05
CA ARG A 336 5.72 15.18 -6.26
C ARG A 336 6.72 14.11 -5.82
N LEU A 337 7.53 14.44 -4.82
CA LEU A 337 8.64 13.59 -4.38
C LEU A 337 9.58 13.18 -5.53
N ALA A 338 9.71 14.00 -6.59
CA ALA A 338 10.58 13.73 -7.72
C ALA A 338 12.03 13.46 -7.28
N SER A 339 12.51 14.16 -6.24
CA SER A 339 13.84 13.93 -5.66
C SER A 339 14.01 12.53 -5.07
N TYR A 340 12.93 11.91 -4.59
CA TYR A 340 12.95 10.53 -4.12
C TYR A 340 12.75 9.55 -5.27
N ILE A 341 11.84 9.84 -6.20
CA ILE A 341 11.53 8.97 -7.35
C ILE A 341 12.74 8.79 -8.27
N LEU A 342 13.55 9.84 -8.41
CA LEU A 342 14.76 9.90 -9.23
C LEU A 342 16.04 9.78 -8.39
N CYS A 343 16.01 9.17 -7.20
CA CYS A 343 17.20 9.04 -6.36
C CYS A 343 18.32 8.21 -6.99
N ASP A 344 17.97 7.30 -7.90
CA ASP A 344 18.92 6.45 -8.62
C ASP A 344 19.37 7.07 -9.96
N HIS A 345 18.90 8.28 -10.28
CA HIS A 345 19.29 8.98 -11.49
C HIS A 345 20.59 9.75 -11.24
N GLU A 346 21.72 9.29 -11.81
CA GLU A 346 23.04 9.87 -11.55
C GLU A 346 23.14 11.36 -11.88
N ASN A 347 22.51 11.77 -12.98
CA ASN A 347 22.45 13.16 -13.44
C ASN A 347 21.25 13.96 -12.88
N ALA A 348 20.70 13.59 -11.72
CA ALA A 348 19.68 14.38 -11.04
C ALA A 348 20.28 15.31 -9.97
N MET A 349 19.86 16.58 -9.98
CA MET A 349 20.19 17.58 -8.97
C MET A 349 18.94 17.96 -8.18
N ASN A 350 18.98 17.76 -6.87
CA ASN A 350 17.84 17.94 -5.98
C ASN A 350 17.94 19.25 -5.20
N VAL A 351 17.01 20.18 -5.45
CA VAL A 351 17.01 21.52 -4.86
C VAL A 351 15.81 21.69 -3.93
N PHE A 352 16.04 22.24 -2.74
CA PHE A 352 15.00 22.67 -1.81
C PHE A 352 14.93 24.19 -1.69
N ILE A 353 13.75 24.77 -1.94
CA ILE A 353 13.48 26.20 -1.82
C ILE A 353 12.66 26.52 -0.57
N SER A 354 13.28 27.17 0.41
CA SER A 354 12.63 27.69 1.63
C SER A 354 12.46 29.20 1.60
N SER A 355 11.62 29.75 2.50
CA SER A 355 11.44 31.20 2.63
C SER A 355 10.96 31.58 4.03
N ASP A 356 11.26 32.81 4.47
CA ASP A 356 10.76 33.35 5.74
C ASP A 356 9.23 33.39 5.76
N MET A 357 8.63 33.08 6.91
CA MET A 357 7.18 32.99 7.06
C MET A 357 6.47 34.27 6.60
N ASP A 358 6.95 35.45 6.99
CA ASP A 358 6.36 36.74 6.58
C ASP A 358 6.38 36.94 5.06
N LYS A 359 7.44 36.46 4.39
CA LYS A 359 7.55 36.52 2.93
C LYS A 359 6.63 35.50 2.27
N LYS A 360 6.53 34.27 2.81
CA LYS A 360 5.58 33.25 2.34
C LYS A 360 4.14 33.75 2.42
N ILE A 361 3.76 34.34 3.55
CA ILE A 361 2.44 34.93 3.78
C ILE A 361 2.18 36.01 2.73
N LYS A 362 3.07 37.00 2.60
CA LYS A 362 2.90 38.09 1.64
C LYS A 362 2.75 37.56 0.21
N HIS A 363 3.61 36.63 -0.20
CA HIS A 363 3.55 36.00 -1.53
C HIS A 363 2.20 35.31 -1.77
N VAL A 364 1.72 34.55 -0.80
CA VAL A 364 0.45 33.83 -0.90
C VAL A 364 -0.73 34.80 -0.93
N MET A 365 -0.71 35.87 -0.13
CA MET A 365 -1.72 36.92 -0.15
C MET A 365 -1.78 37.61 -1.53
N ASP A 366 -0.62 38.04 -2.04
CA ASP A 366 -0.51 38.74 -3.32
C ASP A 366 -0.96 37.85 -4.50
N ARG A 367 -0.65 36.55 -4.44
CA ARG A 367 -0.98 35.58 -5.50
C ARG A 367 -2.45 35.15 -5.47
N ASP A 368 -2.99 34.87 -4.29
CA ASP A 368 -4.31 34.24 -4.14
C ASP A 368 -5.42 35.24 -3.79
N GLY A 369 -5.08 36.49 -3.46
CA GLY A 369 -6.06 37.52 -3.07
C GLY A 369 -6.73 37.25 -1.72
N ILE A 370 -6.04 36.60 -0.80
CA ILE A 370 -6.59 36.16 0.51
C ILE A 370 -6.00 36.94 1.69
N SER A 371 -6.66 36.88 2.84
CA SER A 371 -6.18 37.54 4.07
C SER A 371 -4.92 36.88 4.64
N LYS A 372 -4.20 37.60 5.52
CA LYS A 372 -3.03 37.08 6.25
C LYS A 372 -3.34 35.78 6.99
N THR A 373 -4.44 35.74 7.73
CA THR A 373 -4.84 34.57 8.52
C THR A 373 -5.20 33.37 7.64
N GLU A 374 -5.84 33.59 6.49
CA GLU A 374 -6.13 32.53 5.53
C GLU A 374 -4.85 32.00 4.86
N ALA A 375 -3.92 32.90 4.50
CA ALA A 375 -2.61 32.55 3.96
C ALA A 375 -1.81 31.69 4.94
N GLU A 376 -1.72 32.07 6.22
CA GLU A 376 -1.07 31.30 7.27
C GLU A 376 -1.65 29.89 7.41
N LYS A 377 -2.99 29.79 7.51
CA LYS A 377 -3.69 28.50 7.59
C LYS A 377 -3.42 27.63 6.37
N LYS A 378 -3.43 28.22 5.17
CA LYS A 378 -3.17 27.52 3.90
C LYS A 378 -1.72 27.02 3.82
N ILE A 379 -0.74 27.83 4.20
CA ILE A 379 0.67 27.44 4.28
C ILE A 379 0.84 26.24 5.20
N TYR A 380 0.33 26.34 6.44
CA TYR A 380 0.46 25.26 7.42
C TYR A 380 -0.19 23.96 6.94
N LYS A 381 -1.40 24.05 6.37
CA LYS A 381 -2.12 22.89 5.84
C LYS A 381 -1.34 22.18 4.74
N VAL A 382 -0.90 22.93 3.71
CA VAL A 382 -0.20 22.35 2.55
C VAL A 382 1.17 21.78 2.94
N GLU A 383 1.92 22.46 3.82
CA GLU A 383 3.22 21.95 4.28
C GLU A 383 3.06 20.69 5.15
N LYS A 384 2.00 20.60 5.97
CA LYS A 384 1.67 19.38 6.72
C LYS A 384 1.32 18.22 5.79
N GLU A 385 0.50 18.47 4.77
CA GLU A 385 0.13 17.47 3.75
C GLU A 385 1.38 16.95 3.02
N ARG A 386 2.29 17.85 2.60
CA ARG A 386 3.58 17.49 1.97
C ARG A 386 4.49 16.68 2.89
N ARG A 387 4.58 17.04 4.18
CA ARG A 387 5.37 16.30 5.15
C ARG A 387 4.83 14.89 5.34
N ASN A 388 3.51 14.75 5.52
CA ASN A 388 2.85 13.46 5.66
C ASN A 388 3.05 12.60 4.41
N HIS A 389 2.88 13.19 3.22
CA HIS A 389 3.11 12.52 1.94
C HIS A 389 4.54 11.99 1.80
N CYS A 390 5.53 12.84 2.10
CA CYS A 390 6.95 12.46 2.10
C CYS A 390 7.24 11.34 3.09
N HIS A 391 6.78 11.48 4.34
CA HIS A 391 7.04 10.51 5.39
C HIS A 391 6.42 9.15 5.07
N TYR A 392 5.22 9.13 4.48
CA TYR A 392 4.54 7.89 4.10
C TYR A 392 5.31 7.08 3.05
N PHE A 393 5.71 7.72 1.94
CA PHE A 393 6.36 7.00 0.83
C PHE A 393 7.86 6.81 1.02
N THR A 394 8.53 7.72 1.72
CA THR A 394 10.00 7.73 1.80
C THR A 394 10.53 7.34 3.17
N HIS A 395 9.70 7.39 4.21
CA HIS A 395 10.11 7.31 5.62
C HIS A 395 11.15 8.37 6.02
N LYS A 396 11.26 9.47 5.26
CA LYS A 396 12.17 10.59 5.51
C LYS A 396 11.41 11.86 5.87
N GLU A 397 12.07 12.73 6.62
CA GLU A 397 11.56 14.07 6.91
C GLU A 397 11.69 14.98 5.69
N TRP A 398 10.56 15.56 5.27
CA TRP A 398 10.48 16.35 4.04
C TRP A 398 11.43 17.57 4.03
N ASN A 399 11.69 18.16 5.18
CA ASN A 399 12.56 19.33 5.34
C ASN A 399 13.97 18.99 5.86
N ASP A 400 14.36 17.72 5.88
CA ASP A 400 15.74 17.34 6.21
C ASP A 400 16.68 17.78 5.08
N VAL A 401 17.66 18.61 5.42
CA VAL A 401 18.68 19.13 4.49
C VAL A 401 19.49 18.02 3.84
N LYS A 402 19.60 16.84 4.47
CA LYS A 402 20.33 15.69 3.94
C LYS A 402 19.67 15.04 2.71
N ASN A 403 18.42 15.41 2.41
CA ASN A 403 17.69 14.88 1.27
C ASN A 403 17.91 15.67 -0.02
N TYR A 404 18.70 16.75 0.02
CA TYR A 404 18.84 17.71 -1.07
C TYR A 404 20.30 18.10 -1.25
N ASP A 405 20.71 18.30 -2.50
CA ASP A 405 22.04 18.74 -2.88
C ASP A 405 22.22 20.23 -2.61
N ILE A 406 21.14 21.01 -2.81
CA ILE A 406 21.12 22.45 -2.59
C ILE A 406 19.88 22.84 -1.80
N VAL A 407 20.07 23.54 -0.68
CA VAL A 407 18.99 24.17 0.07
C VAL A 407 19.20 25.68 0.03
N ILE A 408 18.23 26.42 -0.52
CA ILE A 408 18.33 27.87 -0.68
C ILE A 408 17.08 28.58 -0.16
N LYS A 409 17.33 29.68 0.54
CA LYS A 409 16.30 30.54 1.11
C LYS A 409 15.99 31.70 0.18
N SER A 410 14.89 31.62 -0.56
CA SER A 410 14.52 32.59 -1.59
C SER A 410 14.18 33.97 -1.01
N SER A 411 13.76 34.08 0.25
CA SER A 411 13.48 35.37 0.90
C SER A 411 14.67 36.31 0.95
N LYS A 412 15.90 35.78 0.93
CA LYS A 412 17.14 36.56 1.01
C LYS A 412 17.56 37.14 -0.34
N TYR A 413 17.31 36.42 -1.44
CA TYR A 413 17.83 36.74 -2.77
C TYR A 413 16.74 37.18 -3.76
N GLY A 414 15.49 36.82 -3.50
CA GLY A 414 14.38 36.99 -4.44
C GLY A 414 14.41 35.94 -5.56
N ILE A 415 13.30 35.84 -6.28
CA ILE A 415 13.07 34.80 -7.30
C ILE A 415 14.13 34.83 -8.41
N GLU A 416 14.43 36.02 -8.96
CA GLU A 416 15.33 36.15 -10.11
C GLU A 416 16.76 35.73 -9.76
N LYS A 417 17.34 36.34 -8.72
CA LYS A 417 18.72 36.03 -8.31
C LYS A 417 18.86 34.57 -7.86
N THR A 418 17.87 34.02 -7.17
CA THR A 418 17.87 32.59 -6.83
C THR A 418 17.89 31.72 -8.08
N ALA A 419 17.07 32.04 -9.10
CA ALA A 419 17.07 31.30 -10.35
C ALA A 419 18.40 31.43 -11.12
N ASP A 420 19.01 32.62 -11.14
CA ASP A 420 20.32 32.87 -11.75
C ASP A 420 21.41 32.03 -11.09
N THR A 421 21.54 32.13 -9.77
CA THR A 421 22.55 31.39 -9.01
C THR A 421 22.40 29.88 -9.17
N LEU A 422 21.18 29.36 -9.08
CA LEU A 422 20.93 27.93 -9.28
C LEU A 422 21.26 27.51 -10.71
N SER A 423 20.88 28.30 -11.72
CA SER A 423 21.19 28.00 -13.12
C SER A 423 22.70 27.95 -13.39
N GLU A 424 23.48 28.84 -12.76
CA GLU A 424 24.94 28.82 -12.86
C GLU A 424 25.56 27.56 -12.22
N ILE A 425 25.12 27.20 -11.01
CA ILE A 425 25.58 25.98 -10.33
C ILE A 425 25.26 24.75 -11.17
N ILE A 426 24.03 24.68 -11.69
CA ILE A 426 23.57 23.58 -12.54
C ILE A 426 24.41 23.49 -13.83
N LYS A 427 24.66 24.62 -14.52
CA LYS A 427 25.50 24.63 -15.74
C LYS A 427 26.91 24.11 -15.47
N ARG A 428 27.52 24.51 -14.36
CA ARG A 428 28.87 24.05 -13.98
C ARG A 428 28.88 22.55 -13.71
N ASN A 429 27.84 22.01 -13.07
CA ASN A 429 27.74 20.58 -12.84
C ASN A 429 27.61 19.80 -14.14
N ILE A 430 26.75 20.25 -15.06
CA ILE A 430 26.58 19.64 -16.39
C ILE A 430 27.90 19.65 -17.18
N GLN A 431 28.69 20.72 -17.08
CA GLN A 431 30.00 20.82 -17.74
C GLN A 431 31.03 19.86 -17.12
N GLY A 432 31.11 19.80 -15.79
CA GLY A 432 32.02 18.88 -15.08
C GLY A 432 31.70 17.39 -15.32
N ILE A 433 30.42 17.04 -15.52
CA ILE A 433 30.02 15.69 -15.93
C ILE A 433 30.58 15.34 -17.31
N LYS A 434 30.52 16.27 -18.27
CA LYS A 434 31.06 16.04 -19.63
C LYS A 434 32.58 15.92 -19.68
N GLU A 435 33.29 16.58 -18.78
CA GLU A 435 34.76 16.55 -18.70
C GLU A 435 35.30 15.27 -18.04
N ASN A 436 34.51 14.58 -17.21
CA ASN A 436 34.91 13.35 -16.53
C ASN A 436 34.60 12.05 -17.32
N VAL A 437 33.98 12.15 -18.50
CA VAL A 437 33.60 11.02 -19.38
C VAL A 437 34.54 10.89 -20.58
N VAL A 438 35.61 11.70 -20.66
CA VAL A 438 36.63 11.68 -21.74
C VAL A 438 37.90 10.97 -21.29
#